data_AF-A0A4U0GMK7-F1
#
_entry.id   AF-A0A4U0GMK7-F1
#
_cell.length_a   1.000
_cell.length_b   1.000
_cell.length_c   1.000
_cell.angle_alpha   90.00
_cell.angle_beta   90.00
_cell.angle_gamma   90.00
#
_symmetry.space_group_name_H-M   'P 1'
#
loop_
_entity.id
_entity.type
_entity.pdbx_description
1 polymer ?
#
loop_
_entity_poly.entity_id
_entity_poly.type
_entity_poly.pdbx_seq_one_letter_code
_entity_poly.pdbx_strand_id
1 'polypeptide(L)'
;MKYKLLFKSALVCLSCLLLASKCAMDYYYPLSRQNNSDENIYFHMNRNTVHSYPDSIIYFEEQNKLIIYPDQKKEVAGGGLSWEKIYKGIPKDTISFFIINADTLAKYPREVVNERYMILRRYDLSIFDLQKLDYTLRYPPTEAMRDMKMYPKYVE
;
A
#
# COMPACT_ATOMS: atom_id res chain seq x y z
N MET A 1 39.15 34.91 -27.26
CA MET A 1 39.27 33.44 -27.01
C MET A 1 38.54 32.95 -25.75
N LYS A 2 38.59 33.69 -24.62
CA LYS A 2 37.93 33.32 -23.34
C LYS A 2 36.40 33.13 -23.40
N TYR A 3 35.68 33.96 -24.18
CA TYR A 3 34.21 33.86 -24.31
C TYR A 3 33.71 32.56 -24.97
N LYS A 4 34.49 31.97 -25.90
CA LYS A 4 34.14 30.68 -26.53
C LYS A 4 34.27 29.51 -25.54
N LEU A 5 35.16 29.61 -24.56
CA LEU A 5 35.34 28.59 -23.53
C LEU A 5 34.19 28.64 -22.52
N LEU A 6 33.83 29.84 -22.03
CA LEU A 6 32.69 30.05 -21.14
C LEU A 6 31.36 29.62 -21.77
N PHE A 7 31.16 29.87 -23.07
CA PHE A 7 29.96 29.45 -23.79
C PHE A 7 29.85 27.92 -23.93
N LYS A 8 30.97 27.22 -24.18
CA LYS A 8 31.01 25.76 -24.21
C LYS A 8 30.74 25.16 -22.83
N SER A 9 31.31 25.73 -21.78
CA SER A 9 31.07 25.29 -20.39
C SER A 9 29.60 25.48 -19.99
N ALA A 10 28.99 26.61 -20.36
CA ALA A 10 27.57 26.85 -20.12
C ALA A 10 26.67 25.87 -20.89
N LEU A 11 27.01 25.53 -22.13
CA LEU A 11 26.28 24.55 -22.95
C LEU A 11 26.34 23.14 -22.34
N VAL A 12 27.49 22.74 -21.78
CA VAL A 12 27.67 21.45 -21.08
C VAL A 12 26.88 21.41 -19.77
N CYS A 13 26.88 22.50 -18.99
CA CYS A 13 26.05 22.57 -17.78
C CYS A 13 24.56 22.51 -18.11
N LEU A 14 24.11 23.19 -19.17
CA LEU A 14 22.72 23.16 -19.61
C LEU A 14 22.30 21.79 -20.15
N SER A 15 23.18 21.09 -20.87
CA SER A 15 22.91 19.72 -21.32
C SER A 15 22.88 18.72 -20.17
N CYS A 16 23.74 18.86 -19.16
CA CYS A 16 23.69 18.07 -17.93
C CYS A 16 22.39 18.31 -17.14
N LEU A 17 21.91 19.56 -17.05
CA LEU A 17 20.63 19.89 -16.40
C LEU A 17 19.42 19.31 -17.15
N LEU A 18 19.45 19.29 -18.49
CA LEU A 18 18.40 18.69 -19.33
C LEU A 18 18.43 17.15 -19.34
N LEU A 19 19.57 16.53 -19.03
CA LEU A 19 19.69 15.08 -18.86
C LEU A 19 19.30 14.63 -17.44
N ALA A 20 19.58 15.44 -16.42
CA ALA A 20 19.21 15.17 -15.04
C ALA A 20 17.69 15.17 -14.80
N SER A 21 16.92 15.89 -15.61
CA SER A 21 15.45 15.89 -15.55
C SER A 21 14.80 14.59 -16.07
N LYS A 22 15.57 13.71 -16.73
CA LYS A 22 15.11 12.37 -17.17
C LYS A 22 15.14 11.31 -16.07
N CYS A 23 15.63 11.61 -14.87
CA CYS A 23 15.46 10.75 -13.69
C CYS A 23 14.06 10.91 -13.04
N ALA A 24 13.04 11.26 -13.83
CA ALA A 24 11.66 11.21 -13.38
C ALA A 24 11.17 9.75 -13.45
N MET A 25 10.41 9.33 -12.46
CA MET A 25 9.80 8.00 -12.44
C MET A 25 8.84 7.84 -13.63
N ASP A 26 9.17 6.98 -14.59
CA ASP A 26 8.41 6.85 -15.86
C ASP A 26 6.98 6.33 -15.67
N TYR A 27 6.71 5.60 -14.58
CA TYR A 27 5.39 5.06 -14.30
C TYR A 27 5.17 4.89 -12.80
N TYR A 28 3.96 5.22 -12.34
CA TYR A 28 3.55 5.10 -10.94
C TYR A 28 2.50 4.00 -10.80
N TYR A 29 2.72 3.06 -9.86
CA TYR A 29 1.82 1.92 -9.62
C TYR A 29 1.06 2.10 -8.31
N PRO A 30 -0.11 2.77 -8.32
CA PRO A 30 -0.86 3.05 -7.10
C PRO A 30 -1.52 1.78 -6.54
N LEU A 31 -1.72 1.76 -5.23
CA LEU A 31 -2.60 0.85 -4.52
C LEU A 31 -3.58 1.70 -3.72
N SER A 32 -4.85 1.60 -4.13
CA SER A 32 -5.94 2.35 -3.53
C SER A 32 -6.72 1.52 -2.53
N ARG A 33 -7.38 2.23 -1.62
CA ARG A 33 -8.34 1.70 -0.68
C ARG A 33 -9.59 2.53 -0.74
N GLN A 34 -10.73 1.87 -0.61
CA GLN A 34 -12.02 2.53 -0.57
C GLN A 34 -12.81 2.01 0.63
N ASN A 35 -13.25 2.94 1.46
CA ASN A 35 -14.12 2.67 2.59
C ASN A 35 -15.57 2.97 2.18
N ASN A 36 -16.40 1.93 2.18
CA ASN A 36 -17.83 1.96 1.90
C ASN A 36 -18.64 1.62 3.17
N SER A 37 -18.02 1.58 4.35
CA SER A 37 -18.74 1.50 5.63
C SER A 37 -18.95 2.88 6.22
N ASP A 38 -19.76 2.93 7.28
CA ASP A 38 -19.99 4.08 8.15
C ASP A 38 -18.90 4.28 9.22
N GLU A 39 -18.02 3.29 9.42
CA GLU A 39 -16.89 3.39 10.35
C GLU A 39 -15.64 4.07 9.76
N ASN A 40 -14.91 4.79 10.60
CA ASN A 40 -13.54 5.22 10.29
C ASN A 40 -12.61 4.02 10.38
N ILE A 41 -11.87 3.74 9.30
CA ILE A 41 -10.97 2.58 9.27
C ILE A 41 -9.51 3.00 9.18
N TYR A 42 -8.67 2.24 9.86
CA TYR A 42 -7.23 2.20 9.64
C TYR A 42 -6.88 1.01 8.75
N PHE A 43 -5.93 1.25 7.87
CA PHE A 43 -5.44 0.28 6.92
C PHE A 43 -3.95 -0.02 7.18
N HIS A 44 -3.60 -1.30 7.29
CA HIS A 44 -2.23 -1.74 7.45
C HIS A 44 -1.84 -2.80 6.41
N MET A 45 -0.66 -2.65 5.81
CA MET A 45 -0.04 -3.62 4.92
C MET A 45 1.27 -4.10 5.55
N ASN A 46 1.40 -5.42 5.71
CA ASN A 46 2.60 -6.03 6.30
C ASN A 46 3.73 -6.08 5.25
N ARG A 47 4.33 -4.93 4.91
CA ARG A 47 5.33 -4.80 3.82
C ARG A 47 6.76 -5.05 4.28
N ASN A 48 7.11 -4.62 5.50
CA ASN A 48 8.49 -4.68 6.02
C ASN A 48 8.83 -6.04 6.66
N THR A 49 7.84 -6.90 6.76
CA THR A 49 7.92 -8.23 7.35
C THR A 49 7.68 -9.26 6.27
N VAL A 50 8.32 -9.09 5.10
CA VAL A 50 8.22 -9.96 3.91
C VAL A 50 8.29 -11.48 4.23
N HIS A 51 8.87 -11.87 5.36
CA HIS A 51 8.96 -13.25 5.85
C HIS A 51 7.78 -13.72 6.74
N SER A 52 6.82 -12.85 7.05
CA SER A 52 5.82 -13.05 8.11
C SER A 52 4.49 -13.57 7.61
N TYR A 53 4.41 -14.21 6.45
CA TYR A 53 3.23 -15.01 6.11
C TYR A 53 3.50 -16.49 6.41
N PRO A 54 2.67 -17.15 7.26
CA PRO A 54 1.30 -16.78 7.63
C PRO A 54 1.15 -16.13 9.02
N ASP A 55 2.13 -15.37 9.51
CA ASP A 55 2.04 -14.73 10.82
C ASP A 55 0.88 -13.73 10.86
N SER A 56 0.08 -13.85 11.91
CA SER A 56 -1.08 -13.00 12.18
C SER A 56 -0.72 -11.70 12.91
N ILE A 57 0.56 -11.46 13.17
CA ILE A 57 1.03 -10.32 13.96
C ILE A 57 1.02 -9.05 13.11
N ILE A 58 0.34 -8.03 13.60
CA ILE A 58 0.21 -6.74 12.94
C ILE A 58 1.30 -5.80 13.47
N TYR A 59 2.18 -5.33 12.59
CA TYR A 59 3.26 -4.41 12.92
C TYR A 59 2.93 -3.01 12.40
N PHE A 60 1.94 -2.33 12.96
CA PHE A 60 1.70 -0.93 12.61
C PHE A 60 2.67 0.01 13.35
N GLU A 61 3.34 0.87 12.59
CA GLU A 61 4.13 1.97 13.13
C GLU A 61 3.18 3.11 13.55
N GLU A 62 3.34 3.62 14.78
CA GLU A 62 2.45 4.66 15.32
C GLU A 62 2.44 5.96 14.50
N GLN A 63 3.48 6.20 13.71
CA GLN A 63 3.72 7.48 13.03
C GLN A 63 3.01 7.63 11.69
N ASN A 64 2.30 6.60 11.21
CA ASN A 64 1.57 6.65 9.93
C ASN A 64 0.16 6.06 10.05
N LYS A 65 -0.66 6.65 10.92
CA LYS A 65 -2.10 6.33 11.02
C LYS A 65 -2.88 6.96 9.88
N LEU A 66 -2.82 6.38 8.68
CA LEU A 66 -3.70 6.78 7.58
C LEU A 66 -5.12 6.28 7.83
N ILE A 67 -5.97 7.17 8.36
CA ILE A 67 -7.41 6.91 8.51
C ILE A 67 -8.12 7.15 7.17
N ILE A 68 -9.01 6.24 6.82
CA ILE A 68 -9.90 6.33 5.68
C ILE A 68 -11.32 6.50 6.22
N TYR A 69 -11.88 7.68 6.01
CA TYR A 69 -13.24 8.02 6.47
C TYR A 69 -14.29 7.34 5.59
N PRO A 70 -15.55 7.25 6.05
CA PRO A 70 -16.67 6.77 5.24
C PRO A 70 -16.73 7.39 3.85
N ASP A 71 -17.08 6.57 2.87
CA ASP A 71 -17.18 6.89 1.45
C ASP A 71 -15.91 7.44 0.78
N GLN A 72 -14.75 7.34 1.45
CA GLN A 72 -13.49 7.82 0.88
C GLN A 72 -12.72 6.73 0.15
N LYS A 73 -12.16 7.12 -1.00
CA LYS A 73 -11.07 6.41 -1.67
C LYS A 73 -9.75 7.14 -1.46
N LYS A 74 -8.72 6.44 -0.98
CA LYS A 74 -7.37 6.96 -0.80
C LYS A 74 -6.33 6.03 -1.40
N GLU A 75 -5.30 6.62 -1.97
CA GLU A 75 -4.07 5.88 -2.25
C GLU A 75 -3.30 5.67 -0.95
N VAL A 76 -2.90 4.43 -0.68
CA VAL A 76 -2.26 4.05 0.60
C VAL A 76 -0.85 3.52 0.44
N ALA A 77 -0.50 3.14 -0.80
CA ALA A 77 0.83 2.71 -1.18
C ALA A 77 0.98 2.90 -2.69
N GLY A 78 2.21 3.00 -3.14
CA GLY A 78 2.54 3.08 -4.55
C GLY A 78 4.00 3.49 -4.74
N GLY A 79 4.46 3.42 -5.97
CA GLY A 79 5.82 3.79 -6.31
C GLY A 79 6.17 3.42 -7.74
N GLY A 80 7.45 3.53 -8.07
CA GLY A 80 7.96 3.24 -9.43
C GLY A 80 8.17 1.76 -9.71
N LEU A 81 8.09 0.91 -8.68
CA LEU A 81 8.16 -0.54 -8.83
C LEU A 81 6.75 -1.10 -8.99
N SER A 82 6.56 -1.91 -10.02
CA SER A 82 5.28 -2.60 -10.23
C SER A 82 4.99 -3.59 -9.10
N TRP A 83 3.71 -3.83 -8.85
CA TRP A 83 3.29 -4.81 -7.84
C TRP A 83 3.80 -6.21 -8.19
N GLU A 84 3.86 -6.61 -9.45
CA GLU A 84 4.44 -7.90 -9.87
C GLU A 84 5.90 -8.03 -9.44
N LYS A 85 6.70 -6.97 -9.54
CA LYS A 85 8.10 -6.98 -9.07
C LYS A 85 8.17 -7.07 -7.55
N ILE A 86 7.27 -6.38 -6.85
CA ILE A 86 7.17 -6.45 -5.39
C ILE A 86 6.81 -7.89 -4.96
N TYR A 87 5.83 -8.52 -5.58
CA TYR A 87 5.40 -9.89 -5.29
C TYR A 87 6.45 -10.94 -5.65
N LYS A 88 7.26 -10.73 -6.70
CA LYS A 88 8.43 -11.58 -6.98
C LYS A 88 9.49 -11.55 -5.87
N GLY A 89 9.54 -10.47 -5.09
CA GLY A 89 10.49 -10.29 -4.00
C GLY A 89 10.06 -10.94 -2.68
N ILE A 90 8.85 -11.48 -2.59
CA ILE A 90 8.32 -12.09 -1.36
C ILE A 90 8.29 -13.63 -1.48
N PRO A 91 8.58 -14.41 -0.40
CA PRO A 91 8.67 -15.87 -0.45
C PRO A 91 7.38 -16.59 -0.86
N LYS A 92 6.24 -15.94 -0.65
CA LYS A 92 4.91 -16.46 -0.97
C LYS A 92 4.19 -15.36 -1.70
N ASP A 93 3.56 -15.68 -2.83
CA ASP A 93 2.75 -14.76 -3.66
C ASP A 93 1.48 -14.32 -2.92
N THR A 94 1.63 -13.74 -1.73
CA THR A 94 0.55 -13.38 -0.81
C THR A 94 1.00 -12.27 0.13
N ILE A 95 0.26 -11.16 0.12
CA ILE A 95 0.41 -10.08 1.09
C ILE A 95 -0.84 -10.01 1.95
N SER A 96 -0.65 -9.94 3.28
CA SER A 96 -1.73 -9.72 4.23
C SER A 96 -2.00 -8.23 4.45
N PHE A 97 -3.27 -7.89 4.32
CA PHE A 97 -3.84 -6.56 4.44
C PHE A 97 -4.82 -6.55 5.59
N PHE A 98 -4.60 -5.69 6.58
CA PHE A 98 -5.42 -5.61 7.79
C PHE A 98 -6.22 -4.32 7.80
N ILE A 99 -7.49 -4.44 8.16
CA ILE A 99 -8.43 -3.35 8.34
C ILE A 99 -8.87 -3.36 9.79
N ILE A 100 -8.74 -2.22 10.45
CA ILE A 100 -8.96 -2.07 11.88
C ILE A 100 -9.85 -0.85 12.08
N ASN A 101 -10.79 -0.90 13.02
CA ASN A 101 -11.56 0.27 13.40
C ASN A 101 -10.63 1.34 14.01
N ALA A 102 -10.76 2.59 13.59
CA ALA A 102 -9.86 3.66 14.03
C ALA A 102 -9.96 3.92 15.54
N ASP A 103 -11.15 3.83 16.12
CA ASP A 103 -11.38 4.02 17.56
C ASP A 103 -10.75 2.89 18.38
N THR A 104 -10.74 1.66 17.83
CA THR A 104 -10.04 0.53 18.45
C THR A 104 -8.55 0.81 18.61
N LEU A 105 -7.89 1.40 17.59
CA LEU A 105 -6.48 1.80 17.66
C LEU A 105 -6.21 3.07 18.47
N ALA A 106 -7.25 3.85 18.76
CA ALA A 106 -7.15 4.98 19.67
C ALA A 106 -7.28 4.53 21.14
N LYS A 107 -8.05 3.47 21.39
CA LYS A 107 -8.41 3.01 22.73
C LYS A 107 -7.46 1.96 23.31
N TYR A 108 -6.96 1.04 22.48
CA TYR A 108 -6.19 -0.11 22.95
C TYR A 108 -4.73 -0.06 22.47
N PRO A 109 -3.77 -0.47 23.32
CA PRO A 109 -2.39 -0.63 22.88
C PRO A 109 -2.29 -1.76 21.86
N ARG A 110 -1.25 -1.70 21.01
CA ARG A 110 -1.03 -2.65 19.91
C ARG A 110 -1.01 -4.10 20.38
N GLU A 111 -0.37 -4.37 21.51
CA GLU A 111 -0.23 -5.70 22.08
C GLU A 111 -1.62 -6.30 22.33
N VAL A 112 -2.53 -5.51 22.91
CA VAL A 112 -3.92 -5.94 23.15
C VAL A 112 -4.68 -6.14 21.83
N VAL A 113 -4.50 -5.25 20.85
CA VAL A 113 -5.12 -5.39 19.52
C VAL A 113 -4.66 -6.69 18.84
N ASN A 114 -3.38 -7.03 18.93
CA ASN A 114 -2.80 -8.25 18.39
C ASN A 114 -3.25 -9.50 19.17
N GLU A 115 -3.12 -9.51 20.50
CA GLU A 115 -3.49 -10.63 21.38
C GLU A 115 -4.96 -11.00 21.25
N ARG A 116 -5.84 -10.00 21.18
CA ARG A 116 -7.29 -10.19 21.06
C ARG A 116 -7.77 -10.20 19.62
N TYR A 117 -6.87 -10.07 18.66
CA TYR A 117 -7.14 -10.05 17.22
C TYR A 117 -8.27 -9.07 16.84
N MET A 118 -8.20 -7.83 17.35
CA MET A 118 -9.25 -6.80 17.23
C MET A 118 -9.24 -6.13 15.85
N ILE A 119 -9.36 -6.93 14.79
CA ILE A 119 -9.43 -6.46 13.41
C ILE A 119 -10.85 -6.59 12.86
N LEU A 120 -11.20 -5.71 11.93
CA LEU A 120 -12.44 -5.80 11.17
C LEU A 120 -12.33 -6.83 10.05
N ARG A 121 -11.18 -6.85 9.37
CA ARG A 121 -10.93 -7.74 8.23
C ARG A 121 -9.45 -7.93 7.96
N ARG A 122 -9.06 -9.16 7.58
CA ARG A 122 -7.78 -9.47 6.94
C ARG A 122 -8.03 -9.98 5.52
N TYR A 123 -7.36 -9.42 4.53
CA TYR A 123 -7.27 -9.99 3.18
C TYR A 123 -5.88 -10.54 2.95
N ASP A 124 -5.78 -11.80 2.54
CA ASP A 124 -4.52 -12.44 2.17
C ASP A 124 -4.52 -12.61 0.65
N LEU A 125 -3.94 -11.65 -0.07
CA LEU A 125 -4.13 -11.54 -1.51
C LEU A 125 -2.85 -11.85 -2.28
N SER A 126 -3.01 -12.57 -3.38
CA SER A 126 -1.99 -12.74 -4.41
C SER A 126 -1.92 -11.52 -5.35
N ILE A 127 -0.91 -11.50 -6.23
CA ILE A 127 -0.86 -10.51 -7.29
C ILE A 127 -2.07 -10.59 -8.23
N PHE A 128 -2.57 -11.80 -8.52
CA PHE A 128 -3.74 -12.01 -9.37
C PHE A 128 -5.01 -11.43 -8.74
N ASP A 129 -5.15 -11.56 -7.42
CA ASP A 129 -6.26 -10.95 -6.69
C ASP A 129 -6.20 -9.42 -6.79
N LEU A 130 -5.03 -8.81 -6.64
CA LEU A 130 -4.88 -7.36 -6.80
C LEU A 130 -5.22 -6.89 -8.22
N GLN A 131 -4.80 -7.64 -9.24
CA GLN A 131 -5.13 -7.36 -10.64
C GLN A 131 -6.64 -7.43 -10.87
N LYS A 132 -7.33 -8.45 -10.32
CA LYS A 132 -8.80 -8.58 -10.41
C LYS A 132 -9.55 -7.42 -9.73
N LEU A 133 -8.93 -6.75 -8.76
CA LEU A 133 -9.52 -5.61 -8.05
C LEU A 133 -9.11 -4.24 -8.60
N ASP A 134 -8.41 -4.20 -9.75
CA ASP A 134 -7.81 -2.98 -10.30
C ASP A 134 -7.00 -2.20 -9.25
N TYR A 135 -6.24 -2.95 -8.44
CA TYR A 135 -5.42 -2.42 -7.34
C TYR A 135 -6.20 -1.52 -6.36
N THR A 136 -7.51 -1.73 -6.22
CA THR A 136 -8.39 -1.00 -5.30
C THR A 136 -9.06 -1.97 -4.33
N LEU A 137 -8.58 -2.04 -3.10
CA LEU A 137 -9.23 -2.88 -2.09
C LEU A 137 -10.35 -2.13 -1.38
N ARG A 138 -11.48 -2.80 -1.24
CA ARG A 138 -12.70 -2.25 -0.67
C ARG A 138 -12.97 -2.83 0.71
N TYR A 139 -13.48 -2.01 1.60
CA TYR A 139 -14.07 -2.43 2.86
C TYR A 139 -15.46 -1.79 2.99
N PRO A 140 -16.52 -2.54 3.30
CA PRO A 140 -16.59 -4.00 3.37
C PRO A 140 -16.20 -4.68 2.04
N PRO A 141 -15.88 -5.99 2.04
CA PRO A 141 -15.55 -6.71 0.81
C PRO A 141 -16.74 -6.71 -0.15
N THR A 142 -16.46 -6.61 -1.46
CA THR A 142 -17.49 -6.71 -2.50
C THR A 142 -17.69 -8.16 -2.95
N GLU A 143 -18.76 -8.43 -3.69
CA GLU A 143 -19.03 -9.76 -4.27
C GLU A 143 -17.86 -10.29 -5.12
N ALA A 144 -17.15 -9.40 -5.84
CA ALA A 144 -15.96 -9.76 -6.62
C ALA A 144 -14.83 -10.38 -5.78
N MET A 145 -14.84 -10.11 -4.46
CA MET A 145 -13.89 -10.62 -3.48
C MET A 145 -14.35 -11.93 -2.82
N ARG A 146 -15.55 -12.47 -3.12
CA ARG A 146 -16.14 -13.60 -2.37
C ARG A 146 -15.25 -14.84 -2.23
N ASP A 147 -14.48 -15.13 -3.28
CA ASP A 147 -13.59 -16.30 -3.35
C ASP A 147 -12.15 -15.99 -2.91
N MET A 148 -11.86 -14.72 -2.57
CA MET A 148 -10.54 -14.31 -2.10
C MET A 148 -10.31 -14.75 -0.66
N LYS A 149 -9.07 -15.09 -0.33
CA LYS A 149 -8.72 -15.51 1.02
C LYS A 149 -8.85 -14.32 1.99
N MET A 150 -9.81 -14.41 2.90
CA MET A 150 -10.08 -13.37 3.88
C MET A 150 -10.59 -13.91 5.22
N TYR A 151 -10.43 -13.11 6.27
CA TYR A 151 -10.85 -13.42 7.63
C TYR A 151 -11.56 -12.22 8.27
N PRO A 152 -12.82 -12.36 8.72
CA PRO A 152 -13.69 -13.52 8.51
C PRO A 152 -13.97 -13.75 7.01
N LYS A 153 -14.57 -14.89 6.64
CA LYS A 153 -14.97 -15.17 5.26
C LYS A 153 -15.99 -14.13 4.76
N TYR A 154 -16.13 -14.02 3.44
CA TYR A 154 -17.21 -13.24 2.85
C TYR A 154 -18.57 -13.78 3.30
N VAL A 155 -19.47 -12.87 3.64
CA VAL A 155 -20.87 -13.16 3.99
C VAL A 155 -21.71 -12.18 3.18
N GLU A 156 -22.75 -12.70 2.53
CA GLU A 156 -23.71 -11.92 1.72
C GLU A 156 -24.57 -10.98 2.59
#